data_AF-A0A6G2DPJ8-F1
#
_entry.id   AF-A0A6G2DPJ8-F1
#
_cell.length_a   1.000
_cell.length_b   1.000
_cell.length_c   1.000
_cell.angle_alpha   90.00
_cell.angle_beta   90.00
_cell.angle_gamma   90.00
#
_symmetry.space_group_name_H-M   'P 1'
#
loop_
_entity.id
_entity.type
_entity.pdbx_description
1 polymer ?
#
loop_
_entity_poly.entity_id
_entity_poly.type
_entity_poly.pdbx_seq_one_letter_code
_entity_poly.pdbx_strand_id
1 'polypeptide(L)'
;YMTIRFNQLVKTIRDAYADFEFLTIYKALVNFINVDLSAFYLDFAKDVVYIEGAKSLERRQMQTVFYDILVRITKLLTPIL
;
A
#
# COMPACT_ATOMS: atom_id res chain seq x y z
N TYR A 1 -4.33 10.99 0.27
CA TYR A 1 -4.56 10.19 1.49
C TYR A 1 -3.74 8.91 1.51
N MET A 2 -3.99 7.95 0.60
CA MET A 2 -3.39 6.61 0.66
C MET A 2 -1.86 6.59 0.67
N THR A 3 -1.20 7.44 -0.12
CA THR A 3 0.27 7.59 -0.10
C THR A 3 0.82 7.98 1.27
N ILE A 4 0.10 8.80 2.04
CA ILE A 4 0.51 9.21 3.40
C ILE A 4 0.39 8.02 4.34
N ARG A 5 -0.74 7.29 4.29
CA ARG A 5 -0.95 6.06 5.07
C ARG A 5 0.14 5.03 4.78
N PHE A 6 0.48 4.85 3.51
CA PHE A 6 1.56 3.95 3.12
C PHE A 6 2.92 4.41 3.66
N ASN A 7 3.24 5.70 3.58
CA ASN A 7 4.50 6.21 4.13
C ASN A 7 4.59 6.04 5.65
N GLN A 8 3.47 6.09 6.38
CA GLN A 8 3.42 5.75 7.81
C GLN A 8 3.79 4.27 8.04
N LEU A 9 3.22 3.36 7.26
CA LEU A 9 3.61 1.93 7.29
C LEU A 9 5.10 1.76 7.01
N VAL A 10 5.63 2.41 5.97
CA VAL A 10 7.06 2.31 5.61
C VAL A 10 7.96 2.74 6.77
N LYS A 11 7.58 3.79 7.49
CA LYS A 11 8.30 4.20 8.70
C LYS A 11 8.27 3.10 9.76
N THR A 12 7.08 2.59 10.12
CA THR A 12 6.94 1.50 11.09
C THR A 12 7.75 0.26 10.72
N ILE A 13 7.74 -0.14 9.45
CA ILE A 13 8.50 -1.31 8.99
C ILE A 13 10.01 -1.08 9.12
N ARG A 14 10.51 0.11 8.76
CA ARG A 14 11.94 0.43 8.88
C ARG A 14 12.41 0.47 10.32
N ASP A 15 11.62 1.06 11.20
CA ASP A 15 11.91 1.12 12.64
C ASP A 15 11.96 -0.31 13.20
N ALA A 16 10.96 -1.14 12.89
CA ALA A 16 10.94 -2.55 13.30
C ALA A 16 12.07 -3.40 12.71
N TYR A 17 12.55 -3.10 11.49
CA TYR A 17 13.75 -3.74 10.95
C TYR A 17 15.03 -3.39 11.73
N ALA A 18 15.16 -2.14 12.18
CA ALA A 18 16.31 -1.71 12.98
C ALA A 18 16.36 -2.41 14.34
N ASP A 19 15.19 -2.70 14.91
CA ASP A 19 15.04 -3.36 16.22
C ASP A 19 14.88 -4.89 16.12
N PHE A 20 15.02 -5.47 14.91
CA PHE A 20 14.83 -6.90 14.63
C PHE A 20 13.44 -7.47 15.03
N GLU A 21 12.41 -6.62 15.03
CA GLU A 21 11.04 -6.98 15.39
C GLU A 21 10.20 -7.49 14.19
N PHE A 22 10.57 -8.64 13.64
CA PHE A 22 9.91 -9.17 12.43
C PHE A 22 8.40 -9.45 12.60
N LEU A 23 7.94 -9.80 13.80
CA LEU A 23 6.52 -9.99 14.08
C LEU A 23 5.74 -8.67 13.99
N THR A 24 6.36 -7.55 14.38
CA THR A 24 5.78 -6.21 14.25
C THR A 24 5.60 -5.85 12.78
N ILE A 25 6.60 -6.13 11.94
CA ILE A 25 6.52 -5.94 10.47
C ILE A 25 5.33 -6.72 9.89
N TYR A 26 5.22 -8.01 10.21
CA TYR A 26 4.14 -8.86 9.71
C TYR A 26 2.75 -8.33 10.12
N LYS A 27 2.55 -8.01 11.40
CA LYS A 27 1.27 -7.50 11.90
C LYS A 27 0.89 -6.16 11.25
N ALA A 28 1.85 -5.24 11.13
CA ALA A 28 1.62 -3.93 10.53
C ALA A 28 1.24 -4.06 9.05
N LEU A 29 1.94 -4.91 8.30
CA LEU A 29 1.66 -5.16 6.89
C LEU A 29 0.27 -5.78 6.69
N VAL A 30 -0.04 -6.86 7.40
CA VAL A 30 -1.33 -7.56 7.26
C VAL A 30 -2.49 -6.62 7.60
N ASN A 31 -2.35 -5.81 8.65
CA ASN A 31 -3.34 -4.79 9.00
C ASN A 31 -3.53 -3.78 7.85
N PHE A 32 -2.44 -3.20 7.34
CA PHE A 32 -2.52 -2.25 6.23
C PHE A 32 -3.16 -2.85 4.97
N ILE A 33 -2.80 -4.08 4.61
CA ILE A 33 -3.37 -4.77 3.43
C ILE A 33 -4.87 -4.98 3.61
N ASN A 34 -5.31 -5.45 4.78
CA ASN A 34 -6.70 -5.77 5.01
C ASN A 34 -7.58 -4.53 5.18
N VAL A 35 -7.15 -3.56 6.00
CA VAL A 35 -7.96 -2.42 6.42
C VAL A 35 -7.81 -1.24 5.48
N ASP A 36 -6.59 -0.72 5.32
CA ASP A 36 -6.37 0.50 4.53
C ASP A 36 -6.48 0.21 3.02
N LEU A 37 -5.90 -0.90 2.55
CA LEU A 37 -5.82 -1.21 1.13
C LEU A 37 -7.07 -1.94 0.62
N SER A 38 -7.37 -3.14 1.13
CA SER A 38 -8.45 -3.99 0.60
C SER A 38 -9.84 -3.45 0.94
N ALA A 39 -10.15 -3.27 2.22
CA ALA A 39 -11.49 -2.89 2.67
C ALA A 39 -11.87 -1.44 2.32
N PHE A 40 -10.89 -0.56 2.14
CA PHE A 40 -11.15 0.86 1.89
C PHE A 40 -10.71 1.29 0.49
N TYR A 41 -9.40 1.34 0.23
CA TYR A 41 -8.90 2.03 -0.97
C TYR A 41 -9.22 1.29 -2.27
N LEU A 42 -9.05 -0.04 -2.30
CA LEU A 42 -9.35 -0.86 -3.48
C LEU A 42 -10.84 -0.99 -3.73
N ASP A 43 -11.67 -0.95 -2.70
CA ASP A 43 -13.13 -1.01 -2.88
C ASP A 43 -13.63 0.24 -3.59
N PHE A 44 -13.26 1.42 -3.09
CA PHE A 44 -13.58 2.70 -3.74
C PHE A 44 -12.98 2.83 -5.14
N ALA A 45 -11.74 2.35 -5.32
CA ALA A 45 -11.05 2.50 -6.60
C ALA A 45 -11.66 1.67 -7.73
N LYS A 46 -12.51 0.67 -7.45
CA LYS A 46 -13.25 -0.06 -8.49
C LYS A 46 -14.11 0.88 -9.32
N ASP A 47 -14.83 1.78 -8.65
CA ASP A 47 -15.74 2.72 -9.33
C ASP A 47 -14.96 3.63 -10.29
N VAL A 48 -13.76 4.07 -9.91
CA VAL A 48 -12.94 4.89 -10.79
C VAL A 48 -12.28 4.06 -11.89
N VAL A 49 -11.62 2.95 -11.55
CA VAL A 49 -10.79 2.21 -12.52
C VAL A 49 -11.65 1.45 -13.54
N TYR A 50 -12.87 1.06 -13.18
CA TYR A 50 -13.77 0.33 -14.07
C TYR A 50 -14.65 1.23 -14.93
N ILE A 51 -15.03 2.41 -14.43
CA ILE A 51 -15.93 3.33 -15.14
C ILE A 51 -15.14 4.33 -15.97
N GLU A 52 -14.09 4.93 -15.41
CA GLU A 52 -13.38 6.01 -16.07
C GLU A 52 -12.56 5.55 -17.28
N GLY A 53 -12.54 6.43 -18.29
CA GLY A 53 -11.80 6.20 -19.52
C GLY A 53 -10.32 5.93 -19.26
N ALA A 54 -9.69 5.11 -20.11
CA ALA A 54 -8.31 4.66 -19.89
C ALA A 54 -7.26 5.79 -19.77
N LYS A 55 -7.55 6.97 -20.32
CA LYS A 55 -6.68 8.15 -20.25
C LYS A 55 -7.15 9.23 -19.28
N SER A 56 -8.23 8.99 -18.52
CA SER A 56 -8.72 9.97 -17.54
C SER A 56 -7.66 10.25 -16.48
N LEU A 57 -7.68 11.47 -15.94
CA LEU A 57 -6.69 11.89 -14.96
C LEU A 57 -6.87 11.10 -13.66
N GLU A 58 -8.13 10.94 -13.25
CA GLU A 58 -8.58 10.28 -12.04
C GLU A 58 -8.10 8.82 -11.99
N ARG A 59 -8.31 8.08 -13.10
CA ARG A 59 -7.85 6.69 -13.21
C ARG A 59 -6.33 6.59 -13.15
N ARG A 60 -5.61 7.45 -13.87
CA ARG A 60 -4.15 7.42 -13.89
C ARG A 60 -3.53 7.82 -12.54
N GLN A 61 -4.15 8.73 -11.82
CA GLN A 61 -3.74 9.09 -10.45
C GLN A 61 -3.84 7.89 -9.52
N MET A 62 -4.97 7.17 -9.52
CA MET A 62 -5.13 5.96 -8.71
C MET A 62 -4.13 4.86 -9.09
N GLN A 63 -3.97 4.59 -10.38
CA GLN A 63 -3.02 3.59 -10.88
C GLN A 63 -1.57 3.91 -10.49
N THR A 64 -1.20 5.19 -10.48
CA THR A 64 0.13 5.63 -10.01
C THR A 64 0.35 5.27 -8.54
N VAL A 65 -0.66 5.50 -7.70
CA VAL A 65 -0.59 5.15 -6.27
C VAL A 65 -0.54 3.63 -6.07
N PHE A 66 -1.33 2.85 -6.82
CA PHE A 66 -1.26 1.39 -6.78
C PHE A 66 0.12 0.87 -7.12
N TYR A 67 0.70 1.39 -8.19
CA TYR A 67 2.01 0.96 -8.65
C TYR A 67 3.10 1.28 -7.62
N ASP A 68 3.10 2.50 -7.06
CA ASP A 68 4.08 2.89 -6.03
C ASP A 68 3.99 1.97 -4.80
N ILE A 69 2.77 1.72 -4.29
CA ILE A 69 2.54 0.86 -3.13
C ILE A 69 3.02 -0.57 -3.43
N LEU A 70 2.62 -1.14 -4.57
CA LEU A 70 2.97 -2.52 -4.93
C LEU A 70 4.49 -2.70 -5.02
N VAL A 71 5.18 -1.84 -5.77
CA VAL A 71 6.63 -1.92 -5.98
C VAL A 71 7.40 -1.72 -4.68
N ARG A 72 6.92 -0.83 -3.79
CA ARG A 72 7.61 -0.56 -2.53
C ARG A 72 7.35 -1.64 -1.48
N ILE A 73 6.14 -2.19 -1.41
CA ILE A 73 5.84 -3.31 -0.51
C ILE A 73 6.68 -4.54 -0.87
N THR A 74 6.77 -4.91 -2.14
CA THR A 74 7.55 -6.09 -2.54
C THR A 74 9.03 -5.96 -2.19
N LYS A 75 9.61 -4.75 -2.35
CA LYS A 75 10.99 -4.45 -1.91
C LYS A 75 11.16 -4.49 -0.40
N LEU A 76 10.18 -4.01 0.36
CA LEU A 76 10.24 -4.06 1.84
C LEU A 76 10.12 -5.48 2.38
N LEU A 77 9.50 -6.39 1.62
CA LEU A 77 9.32 -7.79 2.01
C LEU A 77 10.46 -8.71 1.58
N THR A 78 11.34 -8.29 0.66
CA THR A 78 12.44 -9.11 0.14
C THR A 78 13.35 -9.77 1.21
N PRO A 79 13.59 -9.15 2.39
CA PRO A 79 14.36 -9.80 3.46
C PRO A 79 13.59 -10.88 4.24
N ILE A 80 12.26 -10.98 4.08
CA ILE A 80 11.36 -11.86 4.85
C ILE A 80 10.76 -12.97 3.96
N LEU A 81 10.37 -12.64 2.73
CA LEU A 81 9.81 -13.52 1.70
C LEU A 81 10.78 -13.63 0.52
#